data_AF-A0A7J9X4W1-F1
#
_entry.id   AF-A0A7J9X4W1-F1
#
_cell.length_a   1.000
_cell.length_b   1.000
_cell.length_c   1.000
_cell.angle_alpha   90.00
_cell.angle_beta   90.00
_cell.angle_gamma   90.00
#
_symmetry.space_group_name_H-M   'P 1'
#
loop_
_entity.id
_entity.type
_entity.pdbx_description
1 polymer ?
#
loop_
_entity_poly.entity_id
_entity_poly.type
_entity_poly.pdbx_seq_one_letter_code
_entity_poly.pdbx_strand_id
1 'polypeptide(L)'
;MKSIDDELPAGLELSDPARTERVGAVLAAAMAELDVTVVVCWDTSEDTVLGHVVARELGAELVLAEEIEGIVSLLQPLPADARVALVAEEFRAHTGLAGLSGVVKHAAGELVAVAAGRGTPELAGTEAAAARLVRPEAG
;
A
#
# COMPACT_ATOMS: atom_id res chain seq x y z
N MET A 1 15.89 -14.92 -33.67
CA MET A 1 15.14 -13.77 -33.12
C MET A 1 14.86 -14.13 -31.67
N LYS A 2 15.74 -13.71 -30.75
CA LYS A 2 15.67 -14.02 -29.31
C LYS A 2 14.84 -12.92 -28.63
N SER A 3 13.86 -13.31 -27.83
CA SER A 3 13.02 -12.40 -27.03
C SER A 3 13.90 -11.58 -26.10
N ILE A 4 13.58 -10.30 -25.94
CA ILE A 4 14.28 -9.33 -25.07
C ILE A 4 13.77 -9.42 -23.61
N ASP A 5 12.97 -10.44 -23.28
CA ASP A 5 12.43 -10.65 -21.93
C ASP A 5 13.42 -11.34 -20.95
N ASP A 6 14.70 -11.50 -21.32
CA ASP A 6 15.62 -12.42 -20.63
C ASP A 6 16.75 -11.76 -19.81
N GLU A 7 16.70 -10.47 -19.50
CA GLU A 7 17.70 -9.83 -18.61
C GLU A 7 17.10 -8.71 -17.73
N LEU A 8 16.10 -9.04 -16.91
CA LEU A 8 15.91 -8.33 -15.64
C LEU A 8 16.62 -9.15 -14.54
N PRO A 9 17.54 -8.58 -13.75
CA PRO A 9 18.03 -9.29 -12.58
C PRO A 9 16.86 -9.50 -11.61
N ALA A 10 16.38 -10.74 -11.55
CA ALA A 10 15.50 -11.22 -10.49
C ALA A 10 16.22 -11.05 -9.15
N GLY A 11 15.75 -10.15 -8.28
CA GLY A 11 16.39 -9.99 -6.97
C GLY A 11 16.13 -8.71 -6.18
N LEU A 12 15.03 -8.00 -6.41
CA LEU A 12 14.63 -6.85 -5.58
C LEU A 12 13.14 -6.95 -5.26
N GLU A 13 12.74 -8.07 -4.67
CA GLU A 13 11.45 -8.23 -3.99
C GLU A 13 11.53 -7.58 -2.59
N LEU A 14 10.39 -7.33 -1.95
CA LEU A 14 10.31 -6.96 -0.53
C LEU A 14 10.67 -8.14 0.41
N SER A 15 11.33 -9.17 -0.13
CA SER A 15 11.84 -10.32 0.60
C SER A 15 13.07 -10.02 1.46
N ASP A 16 13.74 -8.88 1.25
CA ASP A 16 14.76 -8.35 2.17
C ASP A 16 14.09 -7.50 3.27
N PRO A 17 14.06 -7.95 4.54
CA PRO A 17 13.46 -7.19 5.64
C PRO A 17 14.07 -5.80 5.79
N ALA A 18 15.38 -5.64 5.61
CA ALA A 18 16.03 -4.34 5.78
C ALA A 18 15.60 -3.34 4.70
N ARG A 19 15.31 -3.83 3.49
CA ARG A 19 14.75 -3.01 2.42
C ARG A 19 13.30 -2.64 2.70
N THR A 20 12.49 -3.59 3.15
CA THR A 20 11.07 -3.34 3.50
C THR A 20 10.95 -2.34 4.64
N GLU A 21 11.82 -2.44 5.65
CA GLU A 21 11.93 -1.47 6.74
C GLU A 21 12.25 -0.06 6.21
N ARG A 22 13.26 0.07 5.33
CA ARG A 22 13.60 1.37 4.72
C ARG A 22 12.46 1.94 3.88
N VAL A 23 11.83 1.11 3.03
CA VAL A 23 10.73 1.54 2.17
C VAL A 23 9.55 1.99 3.03
N GLY A 24 9.14 1.17 4.00
CA GLY A 24 8.03 1.48 4.91
C GLY A 24 8.26 2.76 5.70
N ALA A 25 9.48 2.98 6.22
CA ALA A 25 9.84 4.21 6.91
C ALA A 25 9.72 5.46 6.01
N VAL A 26 10.14 5.37 4.75
CA VAL A 26 10.00 6.50 3.81
C VAL A 26 8.54 6.77 3.47
N LEU A 27 7.73 5.73 3.25
CA LEU A 27 6.29 5.89 3.02
C LEU A 27 5.60 6.51 4.24
N ALA A 28 5.90 6.04 5.45
CA ALA A 28 5.37 6.59 6.69
C ALA A 28 5.75 8.07 6.88
N ALA A 29 7.03 8.42 6.66
CA ALA A 29 7.48 9.80 6.73
C ALA A 29 6.72 10.73 5.77
N ALA A 30 6.38 10.26 4.57
CA ALA A 30 5.58 11.01 3.60
C ALA A 30 4.12 11.23 4.03
N MET A 31 3.62 10.46 5.00
CA MET A 31 2.25 10.52 5.52
C MET A 31 2.16 11.04 6.96
N ALA A 32 3.28 11.41 7.57
CA ALA A 32 3.36 11.74 8.99
C ALA A 32 2.44 12.92 9.41
N GLU A 33 2.20 13.88 8.50
CA GLU A 33 1.35 15.04 8.76
C GLU A 33 -0.14 14.82 8.43
N LEU A 34 -0.52 13.60 8.02
CA LEU A 34 -1.89 13.30 7.58
C LEU A 34 -2.77 12.71 8.70
N ASP A 35 -2.23 12.55 9.91
CA ASP A 35 -2.91 11.94 11.06
C ASP A 35 -3.54 10.59 10.72
N VAL A 36 -2.79 9.72 10.02
CA VAL A 36 -3.25 8.37 9.66
C VAL A 36 -3.45 7.55 10.94
N THR A 37 -4.66 7.03 11.13
CA THR A 37 -4.99 6.17 12.28
C THR A 37 -5.12 4.70 11.90
N VAL A 38 -5.34 4.40 10.61
CA VAL A 38 -5.43 3.03 10.10
C VAL A 38 -4.66 2.89 8.78
N VAL A 39 -3.86 1.85 8.66
CA VAL A 39 -3.27 1.39 7.41
C VAL A 39 -4.05 0.18 6.92
N VAL A 40 -4.52 0.24 5.68
CA VAL A 40 -5.16 -0.89 5.00
C VAL A 40 -4.25 -1.38 3.88
N CYS A 41 -3.99 -2.68 3.84
CA CYS A 41 -3.25 -3.34 2.76
C CYS A 41 -3.93 -4.66 2.37
N TRP A 42 -3.50 -5.27 1.26
CA TRP A 42 -4.00 -6.60 0.91
C TRP A 42 -3.44 -7.68 1.84
N ASP A 43 -4.19 -8.77 2.01
CA ASP A 43 -3.76 -9.99 2.68
C ASP A 43 -2.83 -10.83 1.78
N THR A 44 -1.74 -10.21 1.36
CA THR A 44 -0.59 -10.86 0.72
C THR A 44 0.60 -10.76 1.64
N SER A 45 1.58 -11.66 1.49
CA SER A 45 2.75 -11.65 2.37
C SER A 45 3.56 -10.35 2.24
N GLU A 46 3.73 -9.88 1.01
CA GLU A 46 4.47 -8.66 0.67
C GLU A 46 3.77 -7.41 1.21
N ASP A 47 2.46 -7.28 0.96
CA ASP A 47 1.68 -6.12 1.40
C ASP A 47 1.51 -6.10 2.91
N THR A 48 1.32 -7.26 3.54
CA THR A 48 1.17 -7.35 5.00
C THR A 48 2.45 -6.93 5.72
N VAL A 49 3.63 -7.35 5.25
CA VAL A 49 4.89 -6.94 5.87
C VAL A 49 5.14 -5.46 5.67
N LEU A 50 4.93 -4.93 4.46
CA LEU A 50 5.09 -3.49 4.19
C LEU A 50 4.08 -2.66 4.99
N GLY A 51 2.80 -3.04 4.96
CA GLY A 51 1.72 -2.41 5.71
C GLY A 51 1.99 -2.42 7.20
N HIS A 52 2.52 -3.51 7.75
CA HIS A 52 2.92 -3.59 9.15
C HIS A 52 4.02 -2.58 9.51
N VAL A 53 5.08 -2.48 8.71
CA VAL A 53 6.14 -1.48 8.94
C VAL A 53 5.54 -0.07 8.91
N VAL A 54 4.76 0.25 7.89
CA VAL A 54 4.14 1.58 7.76
C VAL A 54 3.22 1.90 8.94
N ALA A 55 2.36 0.96 9.34
CA ALA A 55 1.47 1.11 10.48
C ALA A 55 2.25 1.35 11.77
N ARG A 56 3.32 0.57 12.00
CA ARG A 56 4.20 0.72 13.17
C ARG A 56 4.85 2.11 13.23
N GLU A 57 5.40 2.58 12.11
CA GLU A 57 6.07 3.89 12.04
C GLU A 57 5.09 5.06 12.23
N LEU A 58 3.84 4.92 11.79
CA LEU A 58 2.79 5.92 11.98
C LEU A 58 2.10 5.83 13.35
N GLY A 59 2.30 4.75 14.11
CA GLY A 59 1.51 4.46 15.31
C GLY A 59 0.04 4.16 15.00
N ALA A 60 -0.26 3.67 13.78
CA ALA A 60 -1.59 3.36 13.29
C ALA A 60 -1.94 1.87 13.47
N GLU A 61 -3.23 1.54 13.39
CA GLU A 61 -3.70 0.14 13.33
C GLU A 61 -3.49 -0.44 11.92
N LEU A 62 -3.20 -1.73 11.83
CA LEU A 62 -3.15 -2.45 10.55
C LEU A 62 -4.46 -3.22 10.36
N VAL A 63 -5.12 -3.01 9.22
CA VAL A 63 -6.30 -3.76 8.78
C VAL A 63 -5.98 -4.40 7.42
N LEU A 64 -6.35 -5.66 7.27
CA LEU A 64 -6.11 -6.39 6.03
C LEU A 64 -7.37 -6.39 5.18
N ALA A 65 -7.18 -6.36 3.87
CA ALA A 65 -8.22 -6.51 2.87
C ALA A 65 -8.00 -7.77 2.05
N GLU A 66 -9.10 -8.41 1.67
CA GLU A 66 -9.09 -9.59 0.80
C GLU A 66 -10.01 -9.36 -0.40
N GLU A 67 -9.74 -10.10 -1.49
CA GLU A 67 -10.63 -10.19 -2.64
C GLU A 67 -11.07 -11.65 -2.80
N ILE A 68 -12.36 -11.92 -2.60
CA ILE A 68 -12.96 -13.24 -2.80
C ILE A 68 -14.02 -13.12 -3.89
N GLU A 69 -13.84 -13.85 -4.99
CA GLU A 69 -14.77 -13.87 -6.12
C GLU A 69 -15.12 -12.47 -6.68
N GLY A 70 -14.13 -11.57 -6.70
CA GLY A 70 -14.30 -10.18 -7.17
C GLY A 70 -14.95 -9.23 -6.16
N ILE A 71 -15.19 -9.70 -4.94
CA ILE A 71 -15.70 -8.90 -3.83
C ILE A 71 -14.53 -8.52 -2.93
N VAL A 72 -14.31 -7.21 -2.76
CA VAL A 72 -13.30 -6.68 -1.84
C VAL A 72 -13.94 -6.47 -0.46
N SER A 73 -13.29 -6.97 0.59
CA SER A 73 -13.71 -6.81 1.99
C SER A 73 -12.53 -6.54 2.91
N LEU A 74 -12.81 -6.00 4.10
CA LEU A 74 -11.83 -5.89 5.19
C LEU A 74 -11.99 -7.08 6.13
N LEU A 75 -10.88 -7.65 6.59
CA LEU A 75 -10.88 -8.72 7.59
C LEU A 75 -11.31 -8.22 8.97
N GLN A 76 -11.15 -6.92 9.24
CA GLN A 76 -11.61 -6.25 10.46
C GLN A 76 -12.42 -5.00 10.12
N PRO A 77 -13.44 -4.64 10.93
CA PRO A 77 -14.13 -3.38 10.76
C PRO A 77 -13.19 -2.21 11.05
N LEU A 78 -13.40 -1.08 10.34
CA LEU A 78 -12.70 0.16 10.68
C LEU A 78 -13.22 0.75 11.99
N PRO A 79 -12.35 1.35 12.82
CA PRO A 79 -12.77 2.16 13.95
C PRO A 79 -13.57 3.39 13.47
N ALA A 80 -14.37 3.95 14.38
CA ALA A 80 -15.06 5.22 14.11
C ALA A 80 -14.03 6.33 13.81
N ASP A 81 -14.36 7.21 12.87
CA ASP A 81 -13.51 8.33 12.45
C ASP A 81 -12.12 7.89 11.94
N ALA A 82 -12.01 6.68 11.38
CA ALA A 82 -10.77 6.15 10.83
C ALA A 82 -10.23 7.04 9.71
N ARG A 83 -8.98 7.51 9.86
CA ARG A 83 -8.21 8.21 8.83
C ARG A 83 -7.27 7.20 8.18
N VAL A 84 -7.67 6.74 7.00
CA VAL A 84 -7.13 5.55 6.36
C VAL A 84 -6.05 5.91 5.35
N ALA A 85 -4.92 5.20 5.44
CA ALA A 85 -3.93 5.09 4.38
C ALA A 85 -4.06 3.74 3.68
N LEU A 86 -4.19 3.72 2.36
CA LEU A 86 -4.07 2.49 1.57
C LEU A 86 -2.60 2.26 1.22
N VAL A 87 -2.05 1.10 1.57
CA VAL A 87 -0.66 0.74 1.33
C VAL A 87 -0.59 -0.56 0.54
N ALA A 88 0.25 -0.58 -0.49
CA ALA A 88 0.58 -1.79 -1.23
C ALA A 88 2.05 -1.74 -1.69
N GLU A 89 2.62 -2.88 -2.06
CA GLU A 89 3.83 -2.91 -2.88
C GLU A 89 3.53 -2.26 -4.24
N GLU A 90 2.39 -2.62 -4.85
CA GLU A 90 1.90 -2.11 -6.12
C GLU A 90 0.36 -2.23 -6.19
N PHE A 91 -0.35 -1.18 -6.63
CA PHE A 91 -1.78 -1.33 -6.96
C PHE A 91 -1.97 -1.81 -8.39
N ARG A 92 -2.73 -2.90 -8.58
CA ARG A 92 -3.03 -3.42 -9.91
C ARG A 92 -4.21 -2.67 -10.54
N ALA A 93 -4.14 -2.48 -11.86
CA ALA A 93 -5.02 -1.64 -12.68
C ALA A 93 -6.54 -1.94 -12.64
N HIS A 94 -6.98 -3.12 -12.21
CA HIS A 94 -8.37 -3.55 -12.40
C HIS A 94 -9.19 -3.72 -11.13
N THR A 95 -8.57 -4.05 -9.99
CA THR A 95 -9.34 -4.28 -8.74
C THR A 95 -8.72 -3.62 -7.49
N GLY A 96 -7.47 -3.17 -7.58
CA GLY A 96 -6.69 -2.75 -6.42
C GLY A 96 -7.25 -1.51 -5.71
N LEU A 97 -6.94 -0.35 -6.26
CA LEU A 97 -7.15 0.91 -5.56
C LEU A 97 -8.63 1.33 -5.47
N ALA A 98 -9.38 1.17 -6.56
CA ALA A 98 -10.78 1.59 -6.62
C ALA A 98 -11.67 0.75 -5.70
N GLY A 99 -11.43 -0.57 -5.64
CA GLY A 99 -12.14 -1.48 -4.75
C GLY A 99 -11.92 -1.12 -3.27
N LEU A 100 -10.65 -1.00 -2.86
CA LEU A 100 -10.29 -0.58 -1.50
C LEU A 100 -10.86 0.79 -1.13
N SER A 101 -10.76 1.77 -2.01
CA SER A 101 -11.30 3.11 -1.77
C SER A 101 -12.82 3.08 -1.57
N GLY A 102 -13.53 2.24 -2.35
CA GLY A 102 -14.97 2.03 -2.20
C GLY A 102 -15.33 1.39 -0.86
N VAL A 103 -14.56 0.39 -0.42
CA VAL A 103 -14.77 -0.29 0.86
C VAL A 103 -14.52 0.64 2.04
N VAL A 104 -13.44 1.43 2.03
CA VAL A 104 -13.16 2.45 3.07
C VAL A 104 -14.31 3.45 3.17
N LYS A 105 -14.78 3.96 2.04
CA LYS A 105 -15.91 4.89 1.99
C LYS A 105 -17.20 4.27 2.54
N HIS A 106 -17.48 3.00 2.22
CA HIS A 106 -18.66 2.31 2.72
C HIS A 106 -18.59 2.06 4.23
N ALA A 107 -17.39 1.79 4.76
CA ALA A 107 -17.13 1.62 6.18
C ALA A 107 -17.06 2.96 6.96
N ALA A 108 -17.43 4.09 6.34
CA ALA A 108 -17.38 5.43 6.91
C ALA A 108 -15.97 5.89 7.36
N GLY A 109 -14.91 5.30 6.78
CA GLY A 109 -13.54 5.80 6.92
C GLY A 109 -13.26 6.97 5.97
N GLU A 110 -12.33 7.83 6.37
CA GLU A 110 -11.80 8.92 5.54
C GLU A 110 -10.51 8.43 4.86
N LEU A 111 -10.50 8.32 3.54
CA LEU A 111 -9.28 8.00 2.80
C LEU A 111 -8.39 9.25 2.71
N VAL A 112 -7.31 9.30 3.49
CA VAL A 112 -6.41 10.47 3.58
C VAL A 112 -5.13 10.29 2.77
N ALA A 113 -4.71 9.05 2.55
CA ALA A 113 -3.47 8.74 1.86
C ALA A 113 -3.54 7.46 1.01
N VAL A 114 -2.74 7.43 -0.05
CA VAL A 114 -2.47 6.21 -0.82
C VAL A 114 -0.97 6.14 -1.08
N ALA A 115 -0.35 5.01 -0.74
CA ALA A 115 1.09 4.81 -0.85
C ALA A 115 1.42 3.47 -1.51
N ALA A 116 2.42 3.48 -2.40
CA ALA A 116 2.95 2.26 -3.01
C ALA A 116 4.48 2.18 -2.90
N GLY A 117 4.98 0.97 -2.62
CA GLY A 117 6.42 0.69 -2.58
C GLY A 117 7.10 0.71 -3.95
N ARG A 118 6.33 0.50 -5.02
CA ARG A 118 6.75 0.60 -6.43
C ARG A 118 5.97 1.67 -7.18
N GLY A 119 6.49 2.06 -8.33
CA GLY A 119 5.83 3.03 -9.21
C GLY A 119 4.51 2.48 -9.74
N THR A 120 3.40 3.06 -9.29
CA THR A 120 2.05 2.61 -9.64
C THR A 120 1.31 3.72 -10.41
N PRO A 121 1.03 3.53 -11.72
CA PRO A 121 0.32 4.52 -12.55
C PRO A 121 -1.04 4.98 -11.98
N GLU A 122 -1.73 4.09 -11.27
CA GLU A 122 -3.05 4.27 -10.66
C GLU A 122 -3.05 5.40 -9.62
N LEU A 123 -1.89 5.71 -9.04
CA LEU A 123 -1.71 6.82 -8.11
C LEU A 123 -1.75 8.20 -8.80
N ALA A 124 -1.84 8.28 -10.13
CA ALA A 124 -1.91 9.56 -10.85
C ALA A 124 -3.29 10.20 -10.87
N GLY A 125 -4.33 9.43 -10.57
CA GLY A 125 -5.72 9.90 -10.59
C GLY A 125 -6.38 10.05 -9.23
N THR A 126 -5.65 9.85 -8.12
CA THR A 126 -6.23 9.91 -6.76
C THR A 126 -6.22 11.33 -6.20
N GLU A 127 -7.32 11.74 -5.56
CA GLU A 127 -7.44 13.01 -4.84
C GLU A 127 -6.81 12.95 -3.43
N ALA A 128 -6.56 11.74 -2.90
CA ALA A 128 -5.84 11.56 -1.65
C ALA A 128 -4.38 11.97 -1.79
N ALA A 129 -3.72 12.32 -0.67
CA ALA A 129 -2.30 12.56 -0.67
C ALA A 129 -1.57 11.29 -1.13
N ALA A 130 -0.97 11.35 -2.31
CA ALA A 130 -0.30 10.20 -2.92
C ALA A 130 1.19 10.22 -2.56
N ALA A 131 1.62 9.30 -1.72
CA ALA A 131 3.03 9.02 -1.52
C ALA A 131 3.50 8.01 -2.57
N ARG A 132 4.53 8.34 -3.35
CA ARG A 132 5.11 7.42 -4.34
C ARG A 132 6.58 7.20 -4.05
N LEU A 133 7.03 5.95 -4.18
CA LEU A 133 8.46 5.65 -4.22
C LEU A 133 8.80 5.03 -5.59
N VAL A 134 9.68 5.69 -6.34
CA VAL A 134 10.22 5.19 -7.60
C VAL A 134 11.75 5.20 -7.51
N ARG A 135 12.29 3.98 -7.52
CA ARG A 135 13.70 3.52 -7.51
C ARG A 135 14.50 3.71 -6.21
N PRO A 136 14.99 2.61 -5.59
CA PRO A 136 16.30 2.65 -4.97
C PRO A 136 17.33 2.66 -6.12
N GLU A 137 18.02 3.78 -6.31
CA GLU A 137 19.28 3.77 -7.04
C GLU A 137 20.20 2.75 -6.32
N ALA A 138 20.74 1.80 -7.08
CA ALA A 138 21.66 0.80 -6.57
C ALA A 138 22.88 1.50 -5.97
N GLY A 139 23.07 1.36 -4.66
CA GLY A 139 24.32 1.64 -3.96
C GLY A 139 25.12 0.36 -3.79
#